data_AF-A0A165CYQ2-F1
#
_entry.id   AF-A0A165CYQ2-F1
#
_cell.length_a   1.000
_cell.length_b   1.000
_cell.length_c   1.000
_cell.angle_alpha   90.00
_cell.angle_beta   90.00
_cell.angle_gamma   90.00
#
_symmetry.space_group_name_H-M   'P 1'
#
loop_
_entity.id
_entity.type
_entity.pdbx_description
1 polymer ?
#
loop_
_entity_poly.entity_id
_entity_poly.type
_entity_poly.pdbx_seq_one_letter_code
_entity_poly.pdbx_strand_id
1 'polypeptide(L)'
;MQDYEHGRSNNAAEQYPAAMDYKLPPEELDTEFKKESPPDAEIGREMDDAARVWKVYRKEANAHDSALLDGWSSTLDILLIFAGLFSAVATAFVIESYQLLQPDSAAYTAAALYILVSATNHSTGIVLPGPPDLQYASSLARWINGLWFTSILLSLIVALLSILVKQWITEYRARNLASARSPRDWAHRHEVYSQALHAWPVAELVSLLPVMLHLSLFLFFAGVVAFVWTLDMAIGVWIIVLGASLAVFYIGCTLVPLWIPQCPTSTPLVYHIRRGIISLQLVFLRTCLASLPLVAKARDLLMPRFMTRQQQSGSTRASHAV
;
A
#
# COMPACT_ATOMS: atom_id res chain seq x y z
N MET A 1 44.90 -66.68 9.94
CA MET A 1 46.32 -67.05 9.86
C MET A 1 46.72 -66.93 8.40
N GLN A 2 47.65 -66.02 8.11
CA GLN A 2 48.59 -66.09 6.98
C GLN A 2 48.02 -66.13 5.55
N ASP A 3 48.05 -64.99 4.85
CA ASP A 3 49.16 -64.65 3.95
C ASP A 3 48.74 -63.53 2.98
N TYR A 4 49.14 -62.30 3.31
CA TYR A 4 49.29 -61.21 2.35
C TYR A 4 50.60 -60.54 2.68
N GLU A 5 51.64 -60.80 1.90
CA GLU A 5 52.83 -59.95 1.81
C GLU A 5 53.72 -60.38 0.63
N HIS A 6 54.30 -59.36 -0.03
CA HIS A 6 55.29 -59.34 -1.11
C HIS A 6 54.76 -59.59 -2.54
N GLY A 7 54.80 -58.65 -3.49
CA GLY A 7 55.45 -57.35 -3.54
C GLY A 7 55.94 -57.11 -4.96
N ARG A 8 55.57 -55.98 -5.58
CA ARG A 8 56.35 -55.40 -6.67
C ARG A 8 56.32 -53.89 -6.57
N SER A 9 57.45 -53.35 -6.14
CA SER A 9 57.78 -51.93 -6.19
C SER A 9 57.70 -51.44 -7.63
N ASN A 10 56.82 -50.49 -7.89
CA ASN A 10 57.02 -49.54 -8.97
C ASN A 10 56.91 -48.14 -8.35
N ASN A 11 58.08 -47.58 -8.09
CA ASN A 11 58.28 -46.19 -7.75
C ASN A 11 57.87 -45.34 -8.97
N ALA A 12 56.62 -44.96 -9.02
CA ALA A 12 56.17 -43.79 -9.77
C ALA A 12 55.31 -43.00 -8.79
N ALA A 13 55.98 -42.23 -7.93
CA ALA A 13 55.32 -41.10 -7.32
C ALA A 13 54.84 -40.23 -8.47
N GLU A 14 53.55 -40.31 -8.79
CA GLU A 14 52.87 -39.24 -9.53
C GLU A 14 53.02 -37.98 -8.69
N GLN A 15 54.13 -37.30 -8.92
CA GLN A 15 54.39 -35.99 -8.39
C GLN A 15 53.41 -35.08 -9.10
N TYR A 16 52.25 -34.85 -8.48
CA TYR A 16 51.39 -33.74 -8.82
C TYR A 16 52.29 -32.51 -8.97
N PRO A 17 52.26 -31.80 -10.11
CA PRO A 17 53.09 -30.63 -10.28
C PRO A 17 52.83 -29.70 -9.10
N ALA A 18 53.90 -29.24 -8.44
CA ALA A 18 53.79 -28.25 -7.38
C ALA A 18 52.93 -27.10 -7.91
N ALA A 19 51.88 -26.73 -7.16
CA ALA A 19 50.97 -25.67 -7.56
C ALA A 19 51.81 -24.43 -7.91
N MET A 20 51.83 -24.07 -9.20
CA MET A 20 52.53 -22.88 -9.66
C MET A 20 51.87 -21.68 -8.99
N ASP A 21 52.61 -21.01 -8.09
CA ASP A 21 52.22 -19.76 -7.44
C ASP A 21 52.31 -18.64 -8.49
N TYR A 22 51.29 -18.53 -9.34
CA TYR A 22 51.16 -17.42 -10.27
C TYR A 22 50.81 -16.18 -9.45
N LYS A 23 51.75 -15.25 -9.31
CA LYS A 23 51.49 -13.90 -8.77
C LYS A 23 51.32 -12.96 -9.95
N LEU A 24 50.14 -12.35 -10.08
CA LEU A 24 49.87 -11.34 -11.11
C LEU A 24 50.77 -10.13 -10.79
N PRO A 25 51.22 -9.38 -11.81
CA PRO A 25 51.87 -8.10 -11.57
C PRO A 25 50.97 -7.25 -10.68
N PRO A 26 51.52 -6.55 -9.67
CA PRO A 26 50.73 -5.69 -8.80
C PRO A 26 49.92 -4.72 -9.66
N GLU A 27 48.60 -4.82 -9.56
CA GLU A 27 47.68 -3.98 -10.32
C GLU A 27 47.89 -2.52 -9.90
N GLU A 28 48.10 -1.62 -10.86
CA GLU A 28 48.24 -0.19 -10.56
C GLU A 28 46.92 0.34 -9.98
N LEU A 29 47.00 1.03 -8.84
CA LEU A 29 45.87 1.63 -8.14
C LEU A 29 45.48 2.98 -8.78
N ASP A 30 45.21 2.93 -10.08
CA ASP A 30 44.88 4.08 -10.95
C ASP A 30 43.54 4.74 -10.60
N THR A 31 42.63 4.00 -9.99
CA THR A 31 41.25 4.40 -9.70
C THR A 31 40.99 4.46 -8.20
N GLU A 32 40.12 5.38 -7.77
CA GLU A 32 39.70 5.52 -6.37
C GLU A 32 39.13 4.21 -5.81
N PHE A 33 38.39 3.46 -6.63
CA PHE A 33 37.89 2.14 -6.26
C PHE A 33 39.02 1.17 -5.91
N LYS A 34 40.08 1.08 -6.73
CA LYS A 34 41.21 0.18 -6.45
C LYS A 34 41.99 0.60 -5.21
N LYS A 35 42.12 1.91 -4.97
CA LYS A 35 42.73 2.44 -3.74
C LYS A 35 41.92 2.07 -2.50
N GLU A 36 40.61 2.18 -2.58
CA GLU A 36 39.70 1.90 -1.46
C GLU A 36 39.52 0.40 -1.20
N SER A 37 39.51 -0.41 -2.26
CA SER A 37 39.41 -1.86 -2.20
C SER A 37 40.55 -2.47 -3.02
N PRO A 38 41.73 -2.74 -2.44
CA PRO A 38 42.90 -3.27 -3.17
C PRO A 38 42.75 -4.76 -3.54
N PRO A 39 43.54 -5.25 -4.53
CA PRO A 39 43.41 -6.62 -5.02
C PRO A 39 43.77 -7.62 -3.94
N ASP A 40 43.15 -8.80 -4.00
CA ASP A 40 43.59 -9.90 -3.15
C ASP A 40 45.05 -10.24 -3.51
N ALA A 41 45.89 -10.43 -2.49
CA ALA A 41 47.35 -10.50 -2.66
C ALA A 41 47.83 -11.78 -3.38
N GLU A 42 46.99 -12.81 -3.46
CA GLU A 42 47.30 -14.10 -4.07
C GLU A 42 46.20 -14.48 -5.09
N ILE A 43 46.61 -14.95 -6.27
CA ILE A 43 45.68 -15.42 -7.31
C ILE A 43 44.94 -16.67 -6.84
N GLY A 44 43.65 -16.77 -7.17
CA GLY A 44 42.83 -17.93 -6.84
C GLY A 44 42.21 -17.88 -5.44
N ARG A 45 42.53 -16.84 -4.66
CA ARG A 45 41.87 -16.52 -3.38
C ARG A 45 40.71 -15.54 -3.54
N GLU A 46 40.29 -15.24 -4.76
CA GLU A 46 39.18 -14.31 -5.04
C GLU A 46 37.82 -14.78 -4.49
N MET A 47 37.71 -16.07 -4.16
CA MET A 47 36.52 -16.67 -3.54
C MET A 47 36.67 -16.96 -2.04
N ASP A 48 37.82 -16.65 -1.45
CA ASP A 48 38.06 -16.85 -0.02
C ASP A 48 37.06 -16.07 0.82
N ASP A 49 36.85 -16.53 2.05
CA ASP A 49 35.88 -15.95 2.98
C ASP A 49 36.10 -14.46 3.26
N ALA A 50 37.34 -13.97 3.10
CA ALA A 50 37.76 -12.59 3.29
C ALA A 50 38.14 -11.85 1.98
N ALA A 51 37.81 -12.42 0.83
CA ALA A 51 38.14 -11.87 -0.49
C ALA A 51 37.57 -10.46 -0.72
N ARG A 52 38.21 -9.71 -1.62
CA ARG A 52 37.86 -8.34 -2.03
C ARG A 52 36.39 -8.22 -2.41
N VAL A 53 35.87 -9.19 -3.16
CA VAL A 53 34.47 -9.19 -3.66
C VAL A 53 33.45 -9.07 -2.53
N TRP A 54 33.64 -9.77 -1.42
CA TRP A 54 32.70 -9.75 -0.29
C TRP A 54 32.76 -8.45 0.49
N LYS A 55 33.94 -7.81 0.55
CA LYS A 55 34.12 -6.50 1.19
C LYS A 55 33.45 -5.39 0.38
N VAL A 56 33.66 -5.42 -0.93
CA VAL A 56 33.00 -4.50 -1.88
C VAL A 56 31.48 -4.70 -1.83
N TYR A 57 31.01 -5.95 -1.92
CA TYR A 57 29.59 -6.27 -1.83
C TYR A 57 28.98 -5.73 -0.52
N ARG A 58 29.62 -5.98 0.62
CA ARG A 58 29.17 -5.48 1.92
C ARG A 58 29.06 -3.97 1.94
N LYS A 59 30.02 -3.25 1.36
CA LYS A 59 29.99 -1.78 1.32
C LYS A 59 28.80 -1.28 0.50
N GLU A 60 28.66 -1.76 -0.74
CA GLU A 60 27.61 -1.31 -1.66
C GLU A 60 26.21 -1.71 -1.18
N ALA A 61 26.05 -2.95 -0.70
CA ALA A 61 24.78 -3.44 -0.17
C ALA A 61 24.33 -2.66 1.08
N ASN A 62 25.23 -2.38 2.03
CA ASN A 62 24.88 -1.57 3.19
C ASN A 62 24.52 -0.13 2.80
N ALA A 63 25.21 0.46 1.83
CA ALA A 63 24.88 1.81 1.35
C ALA A 63 23.47 1.84 0.72
N HIS A 64 23.15 0.85 -0.12
CA HIS A 64 21.84 0.71 -0.73
C HIS A 64 20.73 0.50 0.31
N ASP A 65 20.88 -0.47 1.21
CA ASP A 65 19.90 -0.76 2.26
C ASP A 65 19.67 0.43 3.18
N SER A 66 20.75 1.11 3.58
CA SER A 66 20.65 2.27 4.46
C SER A 66 19.82 3.36 3.80
N ALA A 67 20.11 3.70 2.55
CA ALA A 67 19.36 4.71 1.80
C ALA A 67 17.87 4.34 1.66
N LEU A 68 17.56 3.09 1.32
CA LEU A 68 16.19 2.60 1.19
C LEU A 68 15.43 2.68 2.52
N LEU A 69 16.01 2.10 3.58
CA LEU A 69 15.40 1.99 4.89
C LEU A 69 15.28 3.34 5.60
N ASP A 70 16.24 4.26 5.40
CA ASP A 70 16.16 5.63 5.93
C ASP A 70 15.02 6.40 5.25
N GLY A 71 14.85 6.25 3.94
CA GLY A 71 13.73 6.85 3.21
C GLY A 71 12.37 6.36 3.72
N TRP A 72 12.23 5.06 3.95
CA TRP A 72 11.02 4.49 4.57
C TRP A 72 10.83 5.00 5.99
N SER A 73 11.87 4.95 6.84
CA SER A 73 11.79 5.39 8.23
C SER A 73 11.36 6.85 8.34
N SER A 74 11.94 7.74 7.52
CA SER A 74 11.59 9.17 7.48
C SER A 74 10.13 9.40 7.06
N THR A 75 9.65 8.66 6.06
CA THR A 75 8.24 8.72 5.65
C THR A 75 7.32 8.29 6.79
N LEU A 76 7.64 7.19 7.47
CA LEU A 76 6.86 6.68 8.59
C LEU A 76 6.83 7.65 9.78
N ASP A 77 7.91 8.38 10.05
CA ASP A 77 7.94 9.43 11.07
C ASP A 77 6.94 10.55 10.80
N ILE A 78 6.90 11.02 9.55
CA ILE A 78 5.96 12.07 9.12
C ILE A 78 4.52 11.57 9.28
N LEU A 79 4.24 10.33 8.85
CA LEU A 79 2.90 9.73 8.98
C LEU A 79 2.48 9.60 10.44
N LEU A 80 3.38 9.21 11.34
CA LEU A 80 3.10 9.08 12.77
C LEU A 80 2.76 10.43 13.43
N ILE A 81 3.56 11.45 13.15
CA ILE A 81 3.31 12.81 13.65
C ILE A 81 1.96 13.31 13.13
N PHE A 82 1.70 13.15 11.84
CA PHE A 82 0.45 13.59 11.24
C PHE A 82 -0.75 12.81 11.81
N ALA A 83 -0.67 11.48 11.91
CA ALA A 83 -1.74 10.66 12.45
C ALA A 83 -2.09 11.03 13.89
N GLY A 84 -1.09 11.31 14.73
CA GLY A 84 -1.29 11.76 16.11
C GLY A 84 -1.98 13.12 16.20
N LEU A 85 -1.46 14.12 15.47
CA LEU A 85 -2.02 15.48 15.44
C LEU A 85 -3.44 15.48 14.86
N PHE A 86 -3.64 14.77 13.77
CA PHE A 86 -4.94 14.62 13.13
C PHE A 86 -5.95 13.92 14.04
N SER A 87 -5.54 12.84 14.72
CA SER A 87 -6.41 12.14 15.68
C SER A 87 -6.84 13.06 16.81
N ALA A 88 -5.94 13.91 17.33
CA ALA A 88 -6.27 14.87 18.38
C ALA A 88 -7.32 15.88 17.93
N VAL A 89 -7.15 16.48 16.75
CA VAL A 89 -8.13 17.43 16.18
C VAL A 89 -9.46 16.72 15.91
N ALA A 90 -9.43 15.57 15.24
CA ALA A 90 -10.64 14.83 14.91
C ALA A 90 -11.42 14.35 16.15
N THR A 91 -10.71 14.02 17.23
CA THR A 91 -11.34 13.63 18.51
C THR A 91 -12.18 14.76 19.10
N ALA A 92 -11.77 16.03 18.99
CA ALA A 92 -12.57 17.16 19.45
C ALA A 92 -13.92 17.23 18.73
N PHE A 93 -13.93 17.01 17.41
CA PHE A 93 -15.17 16.96 16.63
C PHE A 93 -16.03 15.75 16.99
N VAL A 94 -15.42 14.58 17.21
CA VAL A 94 -16.16 13.37 17.64
C VAL A 94 -16.82 13.54 19.00
N ILE A 95 -16.16 14.23 19.95
CA ILE A 95 -16.75 14.53 21.26
C ILE A 95 -18.03 15.35 21.11
N GLU A 96 -18.04 16.31 20.20
CA GLU A 96 -19.23 17.11 19.89
C GLU A 96 -20.29 16.30 19.12
N SER A 97 -19.93 15.61 18.03
CA SER A 97 -20.94 14.89 17.23
C SER A 97 -21.54 13.68 17.92
N TYR A 98 -20.81 13.02 18.82
CA TYR A 98 -21.32 11.83 19.50
C TYR A 98 -22.56 12.17 20.32
N GLN A 99 -22.67 13.40 20.82
CA GLN A 99 -23.87 13.89 21.51
C GLN A 99 -25.11 13.87 20.60
N LEU A 100 -24.94 14.05 19.27
CA LEU A 100 -26.02 13.93 18.29
C LEU A 100 -26.56 12.50 18.14
N LEU A 101 -25.82 11.49 18.63
CA LEU A 101 -26.27 10.10 18.70
C LEU A 101 -26.95 9.76 20.04
N GLN A 102 -26.95 10.69 20.99
CA GLN A 102 -27.61 10.51 22.27
C GLN A 102 -28.97 11.23 22.29
N PRO A 103 -29.92 10.79 23.12
CA PRO A 103 -31.14 11.55 23.35
C PRO A 103 -30.80 12.93 23.93
N ASP A 104 -31.40 13.97 23.38
CA ASP A 104 -31.22 15.33 23.89
C ASP A 104 -31.91 15.47 25.26
N SER A 105 -31.11 15.59 26.32
CA SER A 105 -31.59 15.75 27.69
C SER A 105 -32.26 17.12 27.91
N ALA A 106 -31.85 18.15 27.17
CA ALA A 106 -32.50 19.46 27.18
C ALA A 106 -33.87 19.39 26.50
N ALA A 107 -33.98 18.71 25.36
CA ALA A 107 -35.27 18.44 24.71
C ALA A 107 -36.20 17.62 25.61
N TYR A 108 -35.67 16.57 26.25
CA TYR A 108 -36.44 15.73 27.17
C TYR A 108 -36.95 16.51 28.40
N THR A 109 -36.11 17.35 29.00
CA THR A 109 -36.50 18.20 30.13
C THR A 109 -37.49 19.29 29.72
N ALA A 110 -37.31 19.91 28.55
CA ALA A 110 -38.26 20.86 28.00
C ALA A 110 -39.62 20.21 27.72
N ALA A 111 -39.63 18.99 27.18
CA ALA A 111 -40.85 18.22 26.96
C ALA A 111 -41.55 17.84 28.28
N ALA A 112 -40.80 17.42 29.29
CA ALA A 112 -41.35 17.12 30.62
C ALA A 112 -41.95 18.38 31.29
N LEU A 113 -41.27 19.52 31.20
CA LEU A 113 -41.77 20.80 31.69
C LEU A 113 -43.02 21.25 30.94
N TYR A 114 -43.05 21.09 29.62
CA TYR A 114 -44.24 21.37 28.80
C TYR A 114 -45.44 20.53 29.27
N ILE A 115 -45.25 19.23 29.49
CA ILE A 115 -46.31 18.33 29.98
C ILE A 115 -46.77 18.77 31.38
N LEU A 116 -45.86 19.10 32.29
CA LEU A 116 -46.20 19.54 33.64
C LEU A 116 -46.99 20.86 33.64
N VAL A 117 -46.55 21.84 32.85
CA VAL A 117 -47.23 23.13 32.73
C VAL A 117 -48.60 22.91 32.08
N SER A 118 -48.68 22.21 30.95
CA SER A 118 -49.96 21.96 30.27
C SER A 118 -50.98 21.20 31.13
N ALA A 119 -50.53 20.25 31.97
CA ALA A 119 -51.38 19.56 32.93
C ALA A 119 -51.87 20.45 34.09
N THR A 120 -51.10 21.49 34.44
CA THR A 120 -51.47 22.42 35.52
C THR A 120 -52.31 23.59 35.01
N ASN A 121 -52.27 23.88 33.71
CA ASN A 121 -52.73 25.14 33.15
C ASN A 121 -54.18 25.12 32.61
N HIS A 122 -55.10 24.54 33.37
CA HIS A 122 -56.52 24.45 32.98
C HIS A 122 -57.26 25.81 32.90
N SER A 123 -56.64 26.92 33.31
CA SER A 123 -57.36 28.20 33.53
C SER A 123 -56.72 29.47 32.97
N THR A 124 -55.47 29.48 32.46
CA THR A 124 -54.80 30.75 32.05
C THR A 124 -54.61 30.97 30.55
N GLY A 125 -55.04 30.05 29.68
CA GLY A 125 -55.05 30.27 28.22
C GLY A 125 -53.67 30.41 27.55
N ILE A 126 -52.58 30.13 28.26
CA ILE A 126 -51.22 30.16 27.70
C ILE A 126 -51.01 28.91 26.85
N VAL A 127 -50.94 29.09 25.54
CA VAL A 127 -50.59 28.03 24.57
C VAL A 127 -49.07 28.00 24.42
N LEU A 128 -48.43 26.97 24.95
CA LEU A 128 -47.00 26.74 24.70
C LEU A 128 -46.82 26.07 23.32
N PRO A 129 -45.71 26.35 22.60
CA PRO A 129 -45.32 25.56 21.44
C PRO A 129 -45.07 24.10 21.84
N GLY A 130 -45.43 23.17 20.96
CA GLY A 130 -45.33 21.72 21.21
C GLY A 130 -43.91 21.27 21.53
N PRO A 131 -43.75 20.16 22.29
CA PRO A 131 -42.44 19.70 22.73
C PRO A 131 -41.56 19.33 21.53
N PRO A 132 -40.22 19.52 21.64
CA PRO A 132 -39.29 19.07 20.62
C PRO A 132 -39.40 17.56 20.41
N ASP A 133 -39.22 17.13 19.16
CA ASP A 133 -39.29 15.73 18.79
C ASP A 133 -38.17 14.93 19.46
N LEU A 134 -38.52 13.85 20.17
CA LEU A 134 -37.58 13.00 20.92
C LEU A 134 -36.93 11.93 20.03
N GLN A 135 -36.97 12.10 18.71
CA GLN A 135 -36.37 11.15 17.76
C GLN A 135 -34.88 10.92 18.06
N TYR A 136 -34.54 9.65 18.20
CA TYR A 136 -33.19 9.20 18.46
C TYR A 136 -32.35 9.22 17.18
N ALA A 137 -31.46 10.22 17.08
CA ALA A 137 -30.45 10.42 16.04
C ALA A 137 -30.96 10.51 14.59
N SER A 138 -30.85 11.72 13.99
CA SER A 138 -31.15 11.91 12.56
C SER A 138 -30.25 11.03 11.67
N SER A 139 -30.75 10.66 10.49
CA SER A 139 -29.95 9.89 9.51
C SER A 139 -28.63 10.58 9.18
N LEU A 140 -28.64 11.91 9.11
CA LEU A 140 -27.48 12.75 8.87
C LEU A 140 -26.49 12.72 10.06
N ALA A 141 -26.96 12.74 11.31
CA ALA A 141 -26.10 12.60 12.48
C ALA A 141 -25.33 11.25 12.49
N ARG A 142 -25.98 10.17 12.05
CA ARG A 142 -25.34 8.86 11.90
C ARG A 142 -24.25 8.86 10.82
N TRP A 143 -24.48 9.56 9.70
CA TRP A 143 -23.47 9.72 8.64
C TRP A 143 -22.26 10.56 9.10
N ILE A 144 -22.48 11.70 9.77
CA ILE A 144 -21.39 12.54 10.30
C ILE A 144 -20.50 11.72 11.24
N ASN A 145 -21.11 11.09 12.24
CA ASN A 145 -20.39 10.29 13.21
C ASN A 145 -19.68 9.11 12.53
N GLY A 146 -20.34 8.41 11.60
CA GLY A 146 -19.75 7.33 10.82
C GLY A 146 -18.48 7.78 10.06
N LEU A 147 -18.54 8.93 9.39
CA LEU A 147 -17.39 9.51 8.67
C LEU A 147 -16.23 9.86 9.62
N TRP A 148 -16.52 10.45 10.78
CA TRP A 148 -15.46 10.84 11.72
C TRP A 148 -14.88 9.64 12.48
N PHE A 149 -15.68 8.68 12.93
CA PHE A 149 -15.16 7.47 13.56
C PHE A 149 -14.31 6.64 12.58
N THR A 150 -14.77 6.48 11.34
CA THR A 150 -13.99 5.76 10.31
C THR A 150 -12.70 6.49 9.97
N SER A 151 -12.75 7.82 9.88
CA SER A 151 -11.56 8.65 9.71
C SER A 151 -10.53 8.44 10.82
N ILE A 152 -10.92 8.57 12.10
CA ILE A 152 -10.01 8.38 13.24
C ILE A 152 -9.45 6.97 13.23
N LEU A 153 -10.31 5.96 13.08
CA LEU A 153 -9.88 4.56 13.04
C LEU A 153 -8.83 4.31 11.95
N LEU A 154 -9.05 4.85 10.75
CA LEU A 154 -8.11 4.71 9.64
C LEU A 154 -6.76 5.38 9.95
N SER A 155 -6.77 6.56 10.58
CA SER A 155 -5.53 7.23 11.01
C SER A 155 -4.78 6.46 12.11
N LEU A 156 -5.50 5.82 13.05
CA LEU A 156 -4.90 4.97 14.08
C LEU A 156 -4.33 3.67 13.48
N ILE A 157 -4.99 3.09 12.48
CA ILE A 157 -4.45 1.96 11.71
C ILE A 157 -3.15 2.37 11.02
N VAL A 158 -3.10 3.54 10.39
CA VAL A 158 -1.87 4.06 9.77
C VAL A 158 -0.76 4.22 10.82
N ALA A 159 -1.06 4.76 12.00
CA ALA A 159 -0.09 4.89 13.08
C ALA A 159 0.44 3.52 13.56
N LEU A 160 -0.46 2.58 13.82
CA LEU A 160 -0.09 1.24 14.28
C LEU A 160 0.79 0.51 13.26
N LEU A 161 0.39 0.52 11.98
CA LEU A 161 1.16 -0.10 10.91
C LEU A 161 2.51 0.61 10.68
N SER A 162 2.57 1.94 10.83
CA SER A 162 3.83 2.68 10.73
C SER A 162 4.82 2.27 11.82
N ILE A 163 4.36 2.08 13.06
CA ILE A 163 5.18 1.57 14.17
C ILE A 163 5.65 0.14 13.86
N LEU A 164 4.75 -0.72 13.39
CA LEU A 164 5.07 -2.12 13.07
C LEU A 164 6.15 -2.22 11.98
N VAL A 165 6.02 -1.43 10.90
CA VAL A 165 7.04 -1.40 9.85
C VAL A 165 8.36 -0.85 10.39
N LYS A 166 8.35 0.15 11.27
CA LYS A 166 9.58 0.63 11.93
C LYS A 166 10.27 -0.44 12.75
N GLN A 167 9.50 -1.28 13.45
CA GLN A 167 10.06 -2.42 14.18
C GLN A 167 10.73 -3.41 13.22
N TRP A 168 10.10 -3.71 12.07
CA TRP A 168 10.68 -4.58 11.05
C TRP A 168 11.97 -4.00 10.46
N ILE A 169 12.00 -2.70 10.14
CA ILE A 169 13.20 -2.00 9.65
C ILE A 169 14.33 -2.09 10.67
N THR A 170 14.02 -1.84 11.95
CA THR A 170 15.00 -1.88 13.04
C THR A 170 15.57 -3.28 13.22
N GLU A 171 14.72 -4.31 13.18
CA GLU A 171 15.12 -5.70 13.31
C GLU A 171 15.96 -6.15 12.10
N TYR A 172 15.58 -5.75 10.88
CA TYR A 172 16.36 -6.01 9.67
C TYR A 172 17.77 -5.43 9.79
N ARG A 173 17.88 -4.16 10.23
CA ARG A 173 19.17 -3.51 10.50
C ARG A 173 19.98 -4.28 11.54
N ALA A 174 19.38 -4.62 12.67
CA ALA A 174 20.06 -5.34 13.74
C ALA A 174 20.65 -6.69 13.26
N ARG A 175 19.90 -7.44 12.45
CA ARG A 175 20.35 -8.73 11.89
C ARG A 175 21.51 -8.59 10.91
N ASN A 176 21.49 -7.53 10.08
CA ASN A 176 22.56 -7.27 9.12
C ASN A 176 23.78 -6.60 9.77
N LEU A 177 23.63 -5.87 10.88
CA LEU A 177 24.76 -5.30 11.63
C LEU A 177 25.42 -6.29 12.60
N ALA A 178 24.76 -7.41 12.90
CA ALA A 178 25.30 -8.43 13.81
C ALA A 178 26.63 -9.00 13.29
N SER A 179 27.58 -9.22 14.20
CA SER A 179 28.89 -9.77 13.90
C SER A 179 28.81 -11.02 13.02
N ALA A 180 29.68 -11.10 12.02
CA ALA A 180 29.82 -12.23 11.14
C ALA A 180 31.25 -12.77 11.22
N ARG A 181 31.40 -14.10 11.13
CA ARG A 181 32.71 -14.76 11.18
C ARG A 181 33.58 -14.39 9.99
N SER A 182 32.97 -14.10 8.83
CA SER A 182 33.65 -13.62 7.63
C SER A 182 32.79 -12.66 6.79
N PRO A 183 33.41 -11.86 5.90
CA PRO A 183 32.72 -11.13 4.83
C PRO A 183 31.75 -11.97 4.00
N ARG A 184 32.17 -13.19 3.63
CA ARG A 184 31.32 -14.12 2.90
C ARG A 184 30.10 -14.58 3.70
N ASP A 185 30.26 -14.91 4.97
CA ASP A 185 29.14 -15.34 5.83
C ASP A 185 28.11 -14.23 6.00
N TRP A 186 28.58 -12.98 6.14
CA TRP A 186 27.72 -11.81 6.15
C TRP A 186 26.95 -11.67 4.84
N ALA A 187 27.61 -11.86 3.68
CA ALA A 187 26.99 -11.70 2.37
C ALA A 187 25.85 -12.71 2.16
N HIS A 188 26.05 -13.98 2.55
CA HIS A 188 24.99 -14.99 2.49
C HIS A 188 23.81 -14.63 3.40
N ARG A 189 24.09 -14.16 4.62
CA ARG A 189 23.04 -13.72 5.55
C ARG A 189 22.23 -12.54 4.98
N HIS A 190 22.92 -11.51 4.51
CA HIS A 190 22.28 -10.34 3.91
C HIS A 190 21.43 -10.75 2.71
N GLU A 191 21.92 -11.62 1.84
CA GLU A 191 21.17 -12.10 0.68
C GLU A 191 19.86 -12.79 1.09
N VAL A 192 19.89 -13.67 2.09
CA VAL A 192 18.68 -14.35 2.60
C VAL A 192 17.65 -13.33 3.11
N TYR A 193 18.07 -12.34 3.89
CA TYR A 193 17.15 -11.32 4.41
C TYR A 193 16.70 -10.32 3.35
N SER A 194 17.57 -9.95 2.41
CA SER A 194 17.25 -9.07 1.28
C SER A 194 16.21 -9.72 0.36
N GLN A 195 16.40 -10.99 0.01
CA GLN A 195 15.40 -11.76 -0.73
C GLN A 195 14.07 -11.84 0.01
N ALA A 196 14.09 -12.07 1.33
CA ALA A 196 12.88 -12.06 2.15
C ALA A 196 12.20 -10.68 2.16
N LEU A 197 12.97 -9.60 2.26
CA LEU A 197 12.45 -8.23 2.24
C LEU A 197 11.75 -7.90 0.91
N HIS A 198 12.27 -8.41 -0.21
CA HIS A 198 11.67 -8.26 -1.54
C HIS A 198 10.50 -9.21 -1.80
N ALA A 199 10.50 -10.41 -1.19
CA ALA A 199 9.41 -11.37 -1.32
C ALA A 199 8.15 -10.94 -0.56
N TRP A 200 8.31 -10.18 0.53
CA TRP A 200 7.21 -9.64 1.32
C TRP A 200 6.82 -8.24 0.84
N PRO A 201 5.53 -7.87 0.88
CA PRO A 201 5.04 -6.62 0.32
C PRO A 201 5.29 -5.41 1.25
N VAL A 202 6.47 -5.32 1.87
CA VAL A 202 6.81 -4.24 2.81
C VAL A 202 6.83 -2.89 2.09
N ALA A 203 7.42 -2.84 0.90
CA ALA A 203 7.46 -1.64 0.08
C ALA A 203 6.05 -1.19 -0.34
N GLU A 204 5.20 -2.12 -0.79
CA GLU A 204 3.81 -1.84 -1.10
C GLU A 204 3.06 -1.29 0.12
N LEU A 205 3.24 -1.90 1.30
CA LEU A 205 2.62 -1.44 2.53
C LEU A 205 3.05 -0.01 2.86
N VAL A 206 4.35 0.30 2.86
CA VAL A 206 4.88 1.66 3.10
C VAL A 206 4.30 2.66 2.11
N SER A 207 4.13 2.27 0.84
CA SER A 207 3.55 3.14 -0.19
C SER A 207 2.03 3.38 -0.02
N LEU A 208 1.32 2.46 0.63
CA LEU A 208 -0.14 2.52 0.85
C LEU A 208 -0.52 3.38 2.06
N LEU A 209 0.33 3.41 3.10
CA LEU A 209 0.04 4.12 4.35
C LEU A 209 -0.30 5.62 4.16
N PRO A 210 0.44 6.41 3.35
CA PRO A 210 0.05 7.79 3.08
C PRO A 210 -1.34 7.92 2.45
N VAL A 211 -1.73 6.98 1.59
CA VAL A 211 -3.02 7.03 0.90
C VAL A 211 -4.17 6.69 1.83
N MET A 212 -3.98 5.74 2.75
CA MET A 212 -4.94 5.51 3.84
C MET A 212 -5.10 6.76 4.71
N LEU A 213 -4.01 7.47 5.01
CA LEU A 213 -4.03 8.70 5.80
C LEU A 213 -4.75 9.86 5.06
N HIS A 214 -4.51 10.01 3.76
CA HIS A 214 -5.25 10.99 2.95
C HIS A 214 -6.74 10.63 2.87
N LEU A 215 -7.08 9.35 2.70
CA LEU A 215 -8.48 8.91 2.72
C LEU A 215 -9.17 9.27 4.04
N SER A 216 -8.49 9.05 5.17
CA SER A 216 -8.93 9.46 6.50
C SER A 216 -9.21 10.97 6.55
N LEU A 217 -8.27 11.78 6.06
CA LEU A 217 -8.42 13.24 6.00
C LEU A 217 -9.62 13.68 5.15
N PHE A 218 -9.83 13.08 3.98
CA PHE A 218 -10.98 13.41 3.11
C PHE A 218 -12.32 12.97 3.70
N LEU A 219 -12.38 11.81 4.37
CA LEU A 219 -13.56 11.39 5.11
C LEU A 219 -13.89 12.37 6.24
N PHE A 220 -12.86 12.86 6.95
CA PHE A 220 -13.04 13.88 7.98
C PHE A 220 -13.57 15.20 7.42
N PHE A 221 -12.99 15.69 6.32
CA PHE A 221 -13.47 16.90 5.65
C PHE A 221 -14.92 16.76 5.18
N ALA A 222 -15.32 15.59 4.64
CA ALA A 222 -16.70 15.34 4.26
C ALA A 222 -17.65 15.43 5.48
N GLY A 223 -17.23 14.89 6.64
CA GLY A 223 -17.98 15.03 7.88
C GLY A 223 -18.05 16.48 8.38
N VAL A 224 -16.97 17.27 8.26
CA VAL A 224 -16.95 18.70 8.60
C VAL A 224 -17.92 19.49 7.73
N VAL A 225 -17.92 19.25 6.42
CA VAL A 225 -18.89 19.87 5.50
C VAL A 225 -20.33 19.54 5.93
N ALA A 226 -20.63 18.27 6.16
CA ALA A 226 -21.97 17.83 6.56
C ALA A 226 -22.39 18.43 7.90
N PHE A 227 -21.48 18.50 8.87
CA PHE A 227 -21.73 19.08 10.19
C PHE A 227 -21.97 20.58 10.10
N VAL A 228 -21.09 21.34 9.45
CA VAL A 228 -21.24 22.79 9.34
C VAL A 228 -22.49 23.17 8.53
N TRP A 229 -22.86 22.37 7.53
CA TRP A 229 -24.10 22.56 6.79
C TRP A 229 -25.35 22.55 7.69
N THR A 230 -25.34 21.79 8.79
CA THR A 230 -26.44 21.80 9.77
C THR A 230 -26.45 23.02 10.69
N LEU A 231 -25.32 23.71 10.84
CA LEU A 231 -25.18 24.88 11.71
C LEU A 231 -25.40 26.18 10.94
N ASP A 232 -24.71 26.35 9.83
CA ASP A 232 -24.79 27.54 8.99
C ASP A 232 -24.44 27.21 7.53
N MET A 233 -25.41 27.46 6.65
CA MET A 233 -25.28 27.15 5.23
C MET A 233 -24.20 28.01 4.55
N ALA A 234 -24.01 29.27 4.96
CA ALA A 234 -23.02 30.15 4.34
C ALA A 234 -21.60 29.68 4.67
N ILE A 235 -21.31 29.35 5.93
CA ILE A 235 -20.03 28.77 6.34
C ILE A 235 -19.81 27.42 5.64
N GLY A 236 -20.86 26.59 5.54
CA GLY A 236 -20.81 25.31 4.83
C GLY A 236 -20.39 25.46 3.36
N VAL A 237 -20.98 26.42 2.63
CA VAL A 237 -20.59 26.73 1.24
C VAL A 237 -19.13 27.16 1.14
N TRP A 238 -18.64 28.01 2.05
CA TRP A 238 -17.23 28.42 2.07
C TRP A 238 -16.28 27.24 2.26
N ILE A 239 -16.58 26.33 3.19
CA ILE A 239 -15.76 25.13 3.44
C ILE A 239 -15.79 24.19 2.23
N ILE A 240 -16.95 24.04 1.56
CA ILE A 240 -17.07 23.22 0.34
C ILE A 240 -16.18 23.78 -0.77
N VAL A 241 -16.20 25.09 -1.01
CA VAL A 241 -15.37 25.72 -2.05
C VAL A 241 -13.88 25.48 -1.77
N LEU A 242 -13.46 25.69 -0.53
CA LEU A 242 -12.08 25.44 -0.11
C LEU A 242 -11.70 23.96 -0.28
N GLY A 243 -12.53 23.05 0.23
CA GLY A 243 -12.31 21.60 0.15
C GLY A 243 -12.30 21.07 -1.29
N ALA A 244 -13.20 21.57 -2.14
CA ALA A 244 -13.26 21.21 -3.55
C ALA A 244 -12.01 21.68 -4.30
N SER A 245 -11.52 22.90 -4.03
CA SER A 245 -10.28 23.40 -4.64
C SER A 245 -9.07 22.52 -4.28
N LEU A 246 -8.97 22.11 -3.02
CA LEU A 246 -7.92 21.21 -2.55
C LEU A 246 -8.06 19.81 -3.17
N ALA A 247 -9.28 19.28 -3.24
CA ALA A 247 -9.54 17.97 -3.84
C ALA A 247 -9.18 17.96 -5.33
N VAL A 248 -9.54 19.00 -6.09
CA VAL A 248 -9.18 19.14 -7.50
C VAL A 248 -7.66 19.20 -7.67
N PHE A 249 -6.96 19.99 -6.85
CA PHE A 249 -5.50 20.06 -6.88
C PHE A 249 -4.85 18.71 -6.56
N TYR A 250 -5.32 18.02 -5.51
CA TYR A 250 -4.84 16.70 -5.09
C TYR A 250 -5.05 15.64 -6.18
N ILE A 251 -6.25 15.59 -6.76
CA ILE A 251 -6.60 14.68 -7.86
C ILE A 251 -5.72 14.99 -9.07
N GLY A 252 -5.53 16.26 -9.42
CA GLY A 252 -4.63 16.67 -10.50
C GLY A 252 -3.20 16.16 -10.28
N CYS A 253 -2.62 16.41 -9.10
CA CYS A 253 -1.27 15.94 -8.76
C CYS A 253 -1.13 14.41 -8.79
N THR A 254 -2.20 13.69 -8.45
CA THR A 254 -2.21 12.22 -8.40
C THR A 254 -2.44 11.59 -9.79
N LEU A 255 -3.31 12.17 -10.60
CA LEU A 255 -3.71 11.59 -11.88
C LEU A 255 -2.80 12.03 -13.04
N VAL A 256 -2.31 13.28 -13.07
CA VAL A 256 -1.44 13.77 -14.17
C VAL A 256 -0.23 12.84 -14.42
N PRO A 257 0.47 12.32 -13.39
CA PRO A 257 1.55 11.37 -13.58
C PRO A 257 1.14 10.06 -14.27
N LEU A 258 -0.14 9.68 -14.29
CA LEU A 258 -0.60 8.50 -15.04
C LEU A 258 -0.43 8.67 -16.55
N TRP A 259 -0.64 9.87 -17.07
CA TRP A 259 -0.47 10.17 -18.51
C TRP A 259 0.93 10.68 -18.85
N ILE A 260 1.59 11.38 -17.92
CA ILE A 260 2.92 11.96 -18.13
C ILE A 260 3.90 11.31 -17.13
N PRO A 261 4.63 10.25 -17.51
CA PRO A 261 5.58 9.58 -16.63
C PRO A 261 6.70 10.46 -16.09
N GLN A 262 7.04 11.55 -16.80
CA GLN A 262 8.10 12.50 -16.42
C GLN A 262 7.62 13.58 -15.43
N CYS A 263 6.39 13.48 -14.93
CA CYS A 263 5.82 14.49 -14.04
C CYS A 263 6.51 14.47 -12.66
N PRO A 264 6.92 15.64 -12.11
CA PRO A 264 7.57 15.72 -10.81
C PRO A 264 6.65 15.35 -9.63
N THR A 265 5.33 15.33 -9.83
CA THR A 265 4.35 14.95 -8.79
C THR A 265 4.13 13.44 -8.70
N SER A 266 4.90 12.63 -9.43
CA SER A 266 4.75 11.18 -9.41
C SER A 266 5.02 10.62 -8.01
N THR A 267 4.03 9.94 -7.44
CA THR A 267 4.17 9.25 -6.16
C THR A 267 4.49 7.76 -6.39
N PRO A 268 5.11 7.06 -5.42
CA PRO A 268 5.36 5.62 -5.52
C PRO A 268 4.09 4.81 -5.81
N LEU A 269 2.93 5.27 -5.32
CA LEU A 269 1.65 4.63 -5.55
C LEU A 269 1.23 4.64 -7.03
N VAL A 270 1.56 5.70 -7.78
CA VAL A 270 1.26 5.78 -9.23
C VAL A 270 1.96 4.66 -9.99
N TYR A 271 3.20 4.32 -9.60
CA TYR A 271 3.93 3.21 -10.21
C TYR A 271 3.22 1.87 -10.00
N HIS A 272 2.77 1.59 -8.76
CA HIS A 272 2.01 0.38 -8.45
C HIS A 272 0.66 0.33 -9.18
N ILE A 273 -0.07 1.44 -9.23
CA ILE A 273 -1.33 1.55 -9.99
C ILE A 273 -1.10 1.26 -11.46
N ARG A 274 -0.08 1.87 -12.08
CA ARG A 274 0.23 1.65 -13.49
C ARG A 274 0.57 0.20 -13.78
N ARG A 275 1.38 -0.44 -12.93
CA ARG A 275 1.71 -1.87 -13.02
C ARG A 275 0.44 -2.73 -12.95
N GLY A 276 -0.48 -2.41 -12.05
CA GLY A 276 -1.77 -3.09 -11.91
C GLY A 276 -2.68 -2.92 -13.13
N ILE A 277 -2.84 -1.69 -13.62
CA ILE A 277 -3.65 -1.38 -14.80
C ILE A 277 -3.11 -2.11 -16.03
N ILE A 278 -1.79 -2.07 -16.27
CA ILE A 278 -1.16 -2.79 -17.39
C ILE A 278 -1.38 -4.29 -17.25
N SER A 279 -1.23 -4.85 -16.05
CA SER A 279 -1.46 -6.29 -15.81
C SER A 279 -2.92 -6.68 -16.11
N LEU A 280 -3.89 -5.88 -15.66
CA LEU A 280 -5.30 -6.10 -15.94
C LEU A 280 -5.62 -6.00 -17.44
N GLN A 281 -5.06 -5.00 -18.12
CA GLN A 281 -5.20 -4.82 -19.57
C GLN A 281 -4.63 -6.01 -20.34
N LEU A 282 -3.48 -6.55 -19.93
CA LEU A 282 -2.87 -7.72 -20.55
C LEU A 282 -3.71 -8.99 -20.31
N VAL A 283 -4.26 -9.17 -19.12
CA VAL A 283 -5.18 -10.29 -18.82
C VAL A 283 -6.46 -10.16 -19.64
N PHE A 284 -7.03 -8.95 -19.74
CA PHE A 284 -8.20 -8.68 -20.58
C PHE A 284 -7.91 -8.96 -22.06
N LEU A 285 -6.77 -8.50 -22.58
CA LEU A 285 -6.37 -8.77 -23.96
C LEU A 285 -6.19 -10.28 -24.21
N ARG A 286 -5.54 -10.99 -23.30
CA ARG A 286 -5.34 -12.46 -23.38
C ARG A 286 -6.66 -13.22 -23.33
N THR A 287 -7.57 -12.84 -22.45
CA THR A 287 -8.90 -13.47 -22.35
C THR A 287 -9.76 -13.16 -23.57
N CYS A 288 -9.71 -11.93 -24.10
CA CYS A 288 -10.38 -11.56 -25.33
C CYS A 288 -9.84 -12.35 -26.53
N LEU A 289 -8.51 -12.45 -26.69
CA LEU A 289 -7.84 -13.27 -27.71
C LEU A 289 -8.19 -14.76 -27.59
N ALA A 290 -8.27 -15.30 -26.36
CA ALA A 290 -8.68 -16.69 -26.13
C ALA A 290 -10.16 -16.95 -26.43
N SER A 291 -11.01 -15.94 -26.32
CA SER A 291 -12.45 -16.04 -26.60
C SER A 291 -12.82 -15.93 -28.09
N LEU A 292 -11.97 -15.32 -28.91
CA LEU A 292 -12.16 -15.17 -30.36
C LEU A 292 -12.50 -16.47 -31.12
N PRO A 293 -11.79 -17.61 -30.94
CA PRO A 293 -12.11 -18.85 -31.62
C PRO A 293 -13.44 -19.48 -31.15
N LEU A 294 -13.81 -19.29 -29.88
CA LEU A 294 -15.10 -19.75 -29.33
C LEU A 294 -16.27 -18.96 -29.92
N VAL A 295 -16.11 -17.65 -30.05
CA VAL A 295 -17.11 -16.77 -30.69
C VAL A 295 -17.22 -17.07 -32.18
N ALA A 296 -16.11 -17.32 -32.88
CA ALA A 296 -16.12 -17.74 -34.27
C ALA A 296 -16.87 -19.07 -34.46
N LYS A 297 -16.57 -20.07 -33.63
CA LYS A 297 -17.24 -21.38 -33.66
C LYS A 297 -18.73 -21.29 -33.31
N ALA A 298 -19.12 -20.45 -32.35
CA ALA A 298 -20.51 -20.22 -31.98
C ALA A 298 -21.28 -19.50 -33.10
N ARG A 299 -20.66 -18.51 -33.74
CA ARG A 299 -21.21 -17.81 -34.92
C ARG A 299 -21.46 -18.79 -36.06
N ASP A 300 -20.48 -19.64 -36.37
CA ASP A 300 -20.59 -20.61 -37.47
C ASP A 300 -21.65 -21.70 -37.18
N LEU A 301 -21.95 -21.97 -35.89
CA LEU A 301 -23.01 -22.89 -35.47
C LEU A 301 -24.42 -22.24 -35.47
N LEU A 302 -24.51 -20.93 -35.22
CA LEU A 302 -25.77 -20.17 -35.16
C LEU A 302 -26.23 -19.64 -36.51
N MET A 303 -25.31 -19.21 -37.38
CA MET A 303 -25.64 -18.63 -38.69
C MET A 303 -26.49 -19.57 -39.59
N PRO A 304 -26.23 -20.90 -39.65
CA PRO A 304 -27.06 -21.83 -40.41
C PRO A 304 -28.49 -21.92 -39.85
N ARG A 305 -28.65 -21.90 -38.52
CA ARG A 305 -29.95 -22.02 -37.84
C ARG A 305 -30.84 -20.80 -38.09
N PHE A 306 -30.27 -19.60 -38.14
CA PHE A 306 -31.01 -18.38 -38.48
C PHE A 306 -31.45 -18.35 -39.95
N MET A 307 -30.58 -18.76 -40.86
CA MET A 307 -30.91 -18.85 -42.30
C MET A 307 -32.05 -19.86 -42.55
N THR A 308 -32.02 -21.03 -41.92
CA THR A 308 -33.12 -22.01 -42.03
C THR A 308 -34.45 -21.50 -41.46
N ARG A 309 -34.41 -20.70 -40.38
CA ARG A 309 -35.62 -20.13 -39.76
C ARG A 309 -36.26 -19.04 -40.63
N GLN A 310 -35.46 -18.20 -41.29
CA GLN A 310 -35.97 -17.22 -42.25
C GLN A 310 -36.54 -17.90 -43.50
N GLN A 311 -35.91 -18.97 -43.99
CA GLN A 311 -36.39 -19.68 -45.17
C GLN A 311 -37.71 -20.44 -44.89
N GLN A 312 -37.87 -21.03 -43.70
CA GLN A 312 -39.16 -21.61 -43.27
C GLN A 312 -40.26 -20.55 -43.06
N SER A 313 -39.93 -19.38 -42.52
CA SER A 313 -40.89 -18.26 -42.34
C SER A 313 -41.33 -17.65 -43.68
N GLY A 314 -40.43 -17.58 -44.68
CA GLY A 314 -40.77 -17.15 -46.03
C GLY A 314 -41.68 -18.15 -46.76
N SER A 315 -41.42 -19.46 -46.61
CA SER A 315 -42.22 -20.52 -47.23
C SER A 315 -43.63 -20.63 -46.65
N THR A 316 -43.83 -20.42 -45.34
CA THR A 316 -45.17 -20.45 -44.72
C THR A 316 -46.02 -19.24 -45.12
N ARG A 317 -45.39 -18.09 -45.39
CA ARG A 317 -46.09 -16.89 -45.88
C ARG A 317 -46.55 -17.02 -47.34
N ALA A 318 -45.81 -17.78 -48.15
CA ALA A 318 -46.18 -18.06 -49.55
C ALA A 318 -47.31 -19.11 -49.67
N SER A 319 -47.39 -20.07 -48.74
CA SER A 319 -48.42 -21.13 -48.76
C SER A 319 -49.82 -20.67 -48.32
N HIS A 320 -49.95 -19.49 -47.71
CA HIS A 320 -51.24 -18.89 -47.32
C HIS A 320 -51.78 -17.89 -48.35
N ALA A 321 -51.09 -17.71 -49.49
CA ALA A 321 -51.43 -16.75 -50.53
C ALA A 321 -51.96 -17.41 -51.82
N VAL A 322 -52.36 -18.68 -51.76
CA VAL A 322 -53.06 -19.43 -52.83
C VAL A 322 -54.37 -19.96 -52.25
#